data_AF-A0A9W9VWT5-F1
#
_entry.id   AF-A0A9W9VWT5-F1
#
_cell.length_a   1.000
_cell.length_b   1.000
_cell.length_c   1.000
_cell.angle_alpha   90.00
_cell.angle_beta   90.00
_cell.angle_gamma   90.00
#
_symmetry.space_group_name_H-M   'P 1'
#
loop_
_entity.id
_entity.type
_entity.pdbx_description
1 polymer ?
#
loop_
_entity_poly.entity_id
_entity_poly.type
_entity_poly.pdbx_seq_one_letter_code
_entity_poly.pdbx_strand_id
1 'polypeptide(L)'
;MASLRQSASVASAVCKQTGTPRFAQSVASIQTCSRFSSLSSSPYLHSSYRPTSSQISIPARQTRTFLTQLRREAQALKEQPISPSAPLPKSGKQPKPTLSLTNLPYFVRRTGSNQLPVYLVTKAGGTKQLTKIQKTEGDLDALRSDLALTLGVDTRSPDVSINRLTGHIIVKGWRKPEIVKFLQERNF
;
A
#
# COMPACT_ATOMS: atom_id res chain seq x y z
N MET A 1 -16.79 -10.19 -70.47
CA MET A 1 -17.58 -11.13 -69.63
C MET A 1 -17.68 -10.50 -68.25
N ALA A 2 -18.77 -9.80 -67.89
CA ALA A 2 -20.00 -10.33 -67.25
C ALA A 2 -19.63 -11.25 -66.06
N SER A 3 -20.02 -11.05 -64.79
CA SER A 3 -21.32 -10.72 -64.17
C SER A 3 -21.03 -10.58 -62.64
N LEU A 4 -21.46 -9.54 -61.92
CA LEU A 4 -22.73 -9.39 -61.17
C LEU A 4 -22.70 -9.83 -59.68
N ARG A 5 -22.85 -8.81 -58.82
CA ARG A 5 -23.50 -8.65 -57.49
C ARG A 5 -23.87 -9.84 -56.60
N GLN A 6 -23.70 -9.63 -55.27
CA GLN A 6 -24.72 -9.49 -54.19
C GLN A 6 -23.95 -9.45 -52.83
N SER A 7 -23.96 -8.45 -51.95
CA SER A 7 -25.00 -7.75 -51.17
C SER A 7 -25.93 -8.65 -50.36
N ALA A 8 -25.66 -8.78 -49.05
CA ALA A 8 -26.68 -9.03 -48.04
C ALA A 8 -26.29 -8.38 -46.69
N SER A 9 -27.11 -7.41 -46.31
CA SER A 9 -27.21 -6.73 -45.02
C SER A 9 -28.04 -7.59 -44.08
N VAL A 10 -27.66 -7.70 -42.80
CA VAL A 10 -28.54 -8.26 -41.76
C VAL A 10 -28.63 -7.29 -40.57
N ALA A 11 -29.86 -6.78 -40.41
CA ALA A 11 -30.53 -6.08 -39.30
C ALA A 11 -29.82 -6.15 -37.92
N SER A 12 -29.55 -5.03 -37.24
CA SER A 12 -30.49 -4.15 -36.51
C SER A 12 -31.39 -4.87 -35.49
N ALA A 13 -31.01 -4.81 -34.22
CA ALA A 13 -31.92 -4.93 -33.07
C ALA A 13 -31.70 -3.75 -32.12
N VAL A 14 -32.49 -2.69 -32.34
CA VAL A 14 -32.67 -1.57 -31.42
C VAL A 14 -33.70 -2.00 -30.37
N CYS A 15 -33.30 -2.10 -29.12
CA CYS A 15 -34.25 -2.19 -28.01
C CYS A 15 -34.50 -0.76 -27.49
N LYS A 16 -35.64 -0.19 -27.90
CA LYS A 16 -36.19 1.03 -27.28
C LYS A 16 -36.87 0.62 -25.98
N GLN A 17 -36.42 1.15 -24.86
CA GLN A 17 -37.20 1.16 -23.62
C GLN A 17 -37.68 2.59 -23.37
N THR A 18 -38.90 2.87 -23.80
CA THR A 18 -39.70 4.00 -23.34
C THR A 18 -40.73 3.47 -22.35
N GLY A 19 -40.67 3.93 -21.11
CA GLY A 19 -41.62 3.53 -20.07
C GLY A 19 -41.48 4.38 -18.82
N THR A 20 -42.07 5.57 -18.83
CA THR A 20 -42.42 6.32 -17.62
C THR A 20 -43.79 5.87 -17.12
N PRO A 21 -43.94 5.60 -15.82
CA PRO A 21 -45.12 6.10 -15.12
C PRO A 21 -44.78 6.83 -13.81
N ARG A 22 -45.33 8.04 -13.75
CA ARG A 22 -45.89 8.82 -12.62
C ARG A 22 -45.64 8.36 -11.17
N PHE A 23 -45.11 9.33 -10.41
CA PHE A 23 -45.52 9.80 -9.08
C PHE A 23 -46.12 8.79 -8.08
N ALA A 24 -45.37 8.53 -7.00
CA ALA A 24 -45.93 8.47 -5.66
C ALA A 24 -44.86 8.94 -4.67
N GLN A 25 -45.04 10.15 -4.14
CA GLN A 25 -44.32 10.63 -2.96
C GLN A 25 -44.92 9.91 -1.74
N SER A 26 -44.08 9.19 -0.99
CA SER A 26 -44.46 8.69 0.33
C SER A 26 -43.72 9.50 1.39
N VAL A 27 -44.46 10.40 2.02
CA VAL A 27 -44.07 11.12 3.23
C VAL A 27 -44.78 10.47 4.42
N ALA A 28 -44.02 9.81 5.29
CA ALA A 28 -44.43 9.45 6.65
C ALA A 28 -43.13 9.35 7.44
N SER A 29 -42.73 10.41 8.13
CA SER A 29 -43.15 10.78 9.50
C SER A 29 -42.71 9.76 10.55
N ILE A 30 -41.67 10.18 11.26
CA ILE A 30 -41.23 9.86 12.62
C ILE A 30 -42.20 8.98 13.41
N GLN A 31 -41.70 7.85 13.93
CA GLN A 31 -42.00 7.43 15.30
C GLN A 31 -40.94 6.46 15.84
N THR A 32 -40.35 6.89 16.94
CA THR A 32 -39.55 6.15 17.89
C THR A 32 -40.35 5.02 18.54
N CYS A 33 -39.79 3.82 18.60
CA CYS A 33 -40.17 2.83 19.60
C CYS A 33 -38.97 1.94 19.94
N SER A 34 -38.37 2.28 21.07
CA SER A 34 -37.60 1.40 21.93
C SER A 34 -38.41 0.15 22.29
N ARG A 35 -37.84 -1.04 22.12
CA ARG A 35 -38.11 -2.19 22.99
C ARG A 35 -37.00 -3.23 22.84
N PHE A 36 -36.06 -3.16 23.78
CA PHE A 36 -35.19 -4.27 24.13
C PHE A 36 -36.06 -5.34 24.78
N SER A 37 -36.16 -6.51 24.16
CA SER A 37 -36.78 -7.69 24.77
C SER A 37 -35.69 -8.54 25.40
N SER A 38 -35.50 -8.35 26.70
CA SER A 38 -34.77 -9.27 27.57
C SER A 38 -35.61 -10.53 27.77
N LEU A 39 -35.30 -11.61 27.05
CA LEU A 39 -35.78 -12.94 27.41
C LEU A 39 -34.75 -13.58 28.33
N SER A 40 -34.91 -13.32 29.63
CA SER A 40 -34.35 -14.16 30.68
C SER A 40 -35.29 -15.34 30.90
N SER A 41 -34.81 -16.55 30.60
CA SER A 41 -35.39 -17.78 31.16
C SER A 41 -34.24 -18.72 31.48
N SER A 42 -33.88 -18.75 32.76
CA SER A 42 -33.03 -19.78 33.35
C SER A 42 -33.85 -21.05 33.58
N PRO A 43 -33.30 -22.23 33.29
CA PRO A 43 -33.61 -23.41 34.06
C PRO A 43 -32.43 -23.73 34.98
N TYR A 44 -32.74 -23.64 36.27
CA TYR A 44 -31.98 -24.30 37.33
C TYR A 44 -31.90 -25.80 37.03
N LEU A 45 -30.69 -26.35 36.97
CA LEU A 45 -30.47 -27.75 37.28
C LEU A 45 -29.38 -27.89 38.34
N HIS A 46 -29.74 -28.74 39.28
CA HIS A 46 -29.08 -29.06 40.53
C HIS A 46 -27.65 -29.58 40.34
N SER A 47 -26.73 -28.95 41.07
CA SER A 47 -25.67 -29.55 41.87
C SER A 47 -25.54 -31.08 41.82
N SER A 48 -24.37 -31.57 41.39
CA SER A 48 -23.75 -32.78 41.93
C SER A 48 -22.25 -32.91 41.58
N TYR A 49 -21.42 -32.79 42.61
CA TYR A 49 -20.12 -33.46 42.85
C TYR A 49 -18.85 -33.14 42.00
N ARG A 50 -17.89 -32.51 42.70
CA ARG A 50 -16.41 -32.54 42.55
C ARG A 50 -15.90 -33.94 43.02
N PRO A 51 -14.77 -34.56 42.60
CA PRO A 51 -13.42 -33.98 42.36
C PRO A 51 -12.69 -34.52 41.09
N THR A 52 -11.62 -33.90 40.59
CA THR A 52 -10.24 -34.26 40.98
C THR A 52 -9.27 -33.26 40.34
N SER A 53 -8.46 -32.64 41.20
CA SER A 53 -7.35 -31.77 40.85
C SER A 53 -6.13 -32.65 40.57
N SER A 54 -5.82 -32.92 39.30
CA SER A 54 -4.50 -33.40 38.90
C SER A 54 -3.56 -32.20 38.82
N GLN A 55 -2.86 -31.96 39.94
CA GLN A 55 -1.66 -31.13 39.96
C GLN A 55 -0.61 -31.79 39.08
N ILE A 56 -0.42 -31.26 37.87
CA ILE A 56 0.77 -31.55 37.08
C ILE A 56 1.86 -30.62 37.61
N SER A 57 2.77 -31.19 38.38
CA SER A 57 3.98 -30.53 38.84
C SER A 57 4.85 -30.17 37.63
N ILE A 58 5.12 -28.88 37.48
CA ILE A 58 6.07 -28.36 36.50
C ILE A 58 7.47 -28.57 37.10
N PRO A 59 8.35 -29.44 36.56
CA PRO A 59 9.74 -29.39 36.94
C PRO A 59 10.37 -28.14 36.32
N ALA A 60 10.70 -27.17 37.17
CA ALA A 60 11.55 -26.05 36.81
C ALA A 60 12.93 -26.57 36.41
N ARG A 61 13.15 -26.80 35.10
CA ARG A 61 14.50 -26.94 34.55
C ARG A 61 15.00 -25.59 34.08
N GLN A 62 15.74 -24.96 34.97
CA GLN A 62 16.75 -23.96 34.61
C GLN A 62 17.76 -24.62 33.67
N THR A 63 17.78 -24.18 32.42
CA THR A 63 18.99 -24.28 31.58
C THR A 63 19.18 -22.93 30.90
N ARG A 64 20.01 -22.13 31.56
CA ARG A 64 20.57 -20.87 31.09
C ARG A 64 21.62 -21.22 30.03
N THR A 65 21.25 -21.23 28.75
CA THR A 65 22.20 -21.47 27.66
C THR A 65 22.52 -20.17 26.93
N PHE A 66 23.78 -19.76 27.12
CA PHE A 66 24.63 -18.93 26.26
C PHE A 66 24.00 -17.69 25.63
N LEU A 67 24.31 -16.54 26.23
CA LEU A 67 24.38 -15.27 25.52
C LEU A 67 25.30 -15.43 24.31
N THR A 68 24.73 -15.61 23.13
CA THR A 68 25.43 -15.40 21.88
C THR A 68 25.80 -13.93 21.82
N GLN A 69 27.10 -13.65 21.89
CA GLN A 69 27.65 -12.33 21.71
C GLN A 69 27.32 -11.88 20.28
N LEU A 70 26.24 -11.10 20.10
CA LEU A 70 26.11 -10.28 18.91
C LEU A 70 27.19 -9.20 19.00
N ARG A 71 28.36 -9.52 18.44
CA ARG A 71 29.44 -8.58 18.16
C ARG A 71 28.91 -7.55 17.17
N ARG A 72 28.29 -6.49 17.70
CA ARG A 72 27.96 -5.29 16.94
C ARG A 72 29.29 -4.63 16.64
N GLU A 73 29.77 -4.77 15.41
CA GLU A 73 30.90 -3.99 14.90
C GLU A 73 30.48 -2.53 14.86
N ALA A 74 30.63 -1.85 16.00
CA ALA A 74 30.66 -0.41 16.04
C ALA A 74 31.89 0.00 15.24
N GLN A 75 31.66 0.57 14.05
CA GLN A 75 32.70 1.27 13.31
C GLN A 75 33.10 2.49 14.14
N ALA A 76 34.05 2.26 15.06
CA ALA A 76 34.72 3.32 15.78
C ALA A 76 35.52 4.13 14.75
N LEU A 77 35.15 5.40 14.70
CA LEU A 77 35.83 6.48 14.03
C LEU A 77 37.33 6.39 14.33
N LYS A 78 38.14 6.16 13.30
CA LYS A 78 39.59 6.14 13.41
C LYS A 78 40.08 7.58 13.62
N GLU A 79 40.16 8.01 14.87
CA GLU A 79 41.13 9.04 15.26
C GLU A 79 42.52 8.40 15.21
N GLN A 80 43.37 8.93 14.34
CA GLN A 80 44.80 8.65 14.35
C GLN A 80 45.53 9.85 14.98
N PRO A 81 46.57 9.57 15.79
CA PRO A 81 47.30 10.58 16.53
C PRO A 81 48.14 11.46 15.61
N ILE A 82 48.35 12.70 16.07
CA ILE A 82 49.18 13.72 15.46
C ILE A 82 50.66 13.29 15.55
N SER A 83 51.36 13.21 14.41
CA SER A 83 52.82 13.38 14.35
C SER A 83 53.25 13.83 12.94
N PRO A 84 54.23 14.76 12.81
CA PRO A 84 54.47 15.50 11.58
C PRO A 84 55.57 14.89 10.69
N SER A 85 55.60 15.33 9.43
CA SER A 85 56.66 15.14 8.41
C SER A 85 56.53 13.91 7.50
N ALA A 86 55.93 14.11 6.33
CA ALA A 86 56.60 13.97 5.02
C ALA A 86 55.56 14.12 3.87
N PRO A 87 55.89 14.76 2.72
CA PRO A 87 54.94 15.02 1.65
C PRO A 87 54.93 13.89 0.61
N LEU A 88 53.79 13.21 0.47
CA LEU A 88 53.47 12.25 -0.59
C LEU A 88 52.03 12.49 -1.11
N PRO A 89 51.71 12.07 -2.35
CA PRO A 89 50.97 12.85 -3.32
C PRO A 89 49.46 12.88 -3.07
N LYS A 90 48.86 14.02 -3.45
CA LYS A 90 47.43 14.31 -3.43
C LYS A 90 46.65 13.28 -4.24
N SER A 91 46.16 12.24 -3.59
CA SER A 91 45.12 11.36 -4.15
C SER A 91 43.82 12.16 -4.21
N GLY A 92 43.39 12.49 -5.43
CA GLY A 92 42.18 13.24 -5.71
C GLY A 92 40.97 12.52 -5.13
N LYS A 93 40.40 13.11 -4.07
CA LYS A 93 39.07 12.78 -3.57
C LYS A 93 38.10 13.08 -4.72
N GLN A 94 37.69 12.05 -5.47
CA GLN A 94 36.68 12.22 -6.51
C GLN A 94 35.47 12.90 -5.88
N PRO A 95 34.97 14.02 -6.46
CA PRO A 95 33.72 14.59 -5.99
C PRO A 95 32.65 13.51 -6.12
N LYS A 96 31.95 13.25 -5.00
CA LYS A 96 30.70 12.47 -5.03
C LYS A 96 29.89 12.96 -6.24
N PRO A 97 29.38 12.07 -7.10
CA PRO A 97 28.61 12.48 -8.26
C PRO A 97 27.50 13.40 -7.75
N THR A 98 27.55 14.66 -8.17
CA THR A 98 26.51 15.64 -7.93
C THR A 98 25.28 15.05 -8.57
N LEU A 99 24.39 14.50 -7.75
CA LEU A 99 23.12 13.96 -8.20
C LEU A 99 22.44 15.08 -8.98
N SER A 100 22.36 14.93 -10.31
CA SER A 100 21.60 15.85 -11.14
C SER A 100 20.15 15.72 -10.68
N LEU A 101 19.74 16.57 -9.75
CA LEU A 101 18.34 16.71 -9.38
C LEU A 101 17.61 17.07 -10.68
N THR A 102 16.84 16.13 -11.20
CA THR A 102 15.81 16.48 -12.17
C THR A 102 14.97 17.56 -11.52
N ASN A 103 14.80 18.71 -12.19
CA ASN A 103 14.04 19.87 -11.68
C ASN A 103 12.52 19.58 -11.67
N LEU A 104 12.13 18.40 -11.20
CA LEU A 104 10.75 18.00 -11.00
C LEU A 104 10.27 18.58 -9.66
N PRO A 105 9.00 18.99 -9.56
CA PRO A 105 8.45 19.54 -8.33
C PRO A 105 8.28 18.48 -7.22
N TYR A 106 8.52 17.21 -7.54
CA TYR A 106 8.43 16.07 -6.62
C TYR A 106 9.63 15.14 -6.76
N PHE A 107 9.89 14.37 -5.70
CA PHE A 107 10.98 13.42 -5.66
C PHE A 107 10.56 12.15 -4.91
N VAL A 108 11.12 11.00 -5.31
CA VAL A 108 10.91 9.72 -4.62
C VAL A 108 12.25 9.19 -4.11
N ARG A 109 12.45 9.14 -2.80
CA ARG A 109 13.70 8.66 -2.21
C ARG A 109 13.80 7.13 -2.26
N ARG A 110 14.94 6.61 -2.71
CA ARG A 110 15.28 5.18 -2.58
C ARG A 110 15.38 4.71 -1.13
N THR A 111 15.15 3.43 -0.88
CA THR A 111 15.35 2.79 0.43
C THR A 111 16.84 2.76 0.82
N GLY A 112 17.15 2.41 2.07
CA GLY A 112 18.56 2.24 2.50
C GLY A 112 19.31 1.16 1.73
N SER A 113 18.58 0.21 1.11
CA SER A 113 19.11 -0.79 0.19
C SER A 113 19.16 -0.33 -1.28
N ASN A 114 18.98 0.97 -1.55
CA ASN A 114 18.95 1.57 -2.89
C ASN A 114 17.86 1.03 -3.82
N GLN A 115 16.72 0.57 -3.28
CA GLN A 115 15.58 0.08 -4.05
C GLN A 115 14.47 1.12 -4.14
N LEU A 116 13.62 1.00 -5.17
CA LEU A 116 12.43 1.84 -5.30
C LEU A 116 11.38 1.48 -4.25
N PRO A 117 10.79 2.46 -3.55
CA PRO A 117 9.86 2.24 -2.44
C PRO A 117 8.43 1.92 -2.91
N VAL A 118 8.27 0.90 -3.78
CA VAL A 118 6.98 0.48 -4.37
C VAL A 118 6.56 -0.88 -3.83
N TYR A 119 5.42 -0.90 -3.13
CA TYR A 119 4.93 -2.07 -2.40
C TYR A 119 3.54 -2.46 -2.85
N LEU A 120 3.29 -3.76 -2.97
CA LEU A 120 1.92 -4.28 -3.14
C LEU A 120 1.26 -4.36 -1.77
N VAL A 121 -0.01 -3.98 -1.69
CA VAL A 121 -0.82 -4.01 -0.48
C VAL A 121 -2.13 -4.67 -0.81
N THR A 122 -2.48 -5.72 -0.07
CA THR A 122 -3.80 -6.36 -0.15
C THR A 122 -4.58 -6.05 1.13
N LYS A 123 -5.88 -5.82 0.97
CA LYS A 123 -6.84 -5.61 2.06
C LYS A 123 -8.09 -6.44 1.80
N ALA A 124 -8.98 -6.52 2.80
CA ALA A 124 -10.25 -7.25 2.70
C ALA A 124 -10.06 -8.69 2.20
N GLY A 125 -9.14 -9.43 2.83
CA GLY A 125 -8.87 -10.83 2.46
C GLY A 125 -8.24 -11.04 1.08
N GLY A 126 -7.76 -9.99 0.41
CA GLY A 126 -7.12 -10.09 -0.91
C GLY A 126 -7.92 -9.45 -2.05
N THR A 127 -9.21 -9.16 -1.84
CA THR A 127 -10.07 -8.53 -2.85
C THR A 127 -9.61 -7.10 -3.17
N LYS A 128 -9.22 -6.33 -2.15
CA LYS A 128 -8.75 -4.95 -2.33
C LYS A 128 -7.25 -4.96 -2.57
N GLN A 129 -6.87 -4.97 -3.84
CA GLN A 129 -5.48 -4.91 -4.27
C GLN A 129 -5.07 -3.46 -4.53
N LEU A 130 -3.94 -3.06 -3.98
CA LEU A 130 -3.41 -1.70 -4.07
C LEU A 130 -1.90 -1.77 -4.29
N THR A 131 -1.34 -0.72 -4.89
CA THR A 131 0.09 -0.49 -4.96
C THR A 131 0.40 0.81 -4.23
N LYS A 132 1.28 0.75 -3.24
CA LYS A 132 1.65 1.88 -2.39
C LYS A 132 3.07 2.34 -2.72
N ILE A 133 3.22 3.63 -2.96
CA ILE A 133 4.50 4.30 -3.14
C ILE A 133 4.81 5.05 -1.84
N GLN A 134 6.01 4.84 -1.29
CA GLN A 134 6.48 5.50 -0.07
C GLN A 134 7.62 6.48 -0.36
N LYS A 135 8.02 7.23 0.66
CA LYS A 135 9.17 8.15 0.61
C LYS A 135 9.06 9.18 -0.52
N THR A 136 7.84 9.66 -0.78
CA THR A 136 7.60 10.73 -1.75
C THR A 136 7.67 12.08 -1.08
N GLU A 137 8.27 13.05 -1.77
CA GLU A 137 8.56 14.41 -1.28
C GLU A 137 8.18 15.44 -2.34
N GLY A 138 7.95 16.68 -1.92
CA GLY A 138 7.55 17.78 -2.82
C GLY A 138 6.05 17.75 -3.16
N ASP A 139 5.71 18.15 -4.39
CA ASP A 139 4.33 18.25 -4.86
C ASP A 139 3.74 16.89 -5.27
N LEU A 140 2.94 16.32 -4.36
CA LEU A 140 2.30 15.02 -4.55
C LEU A 140 1.18 15.05 -5.61
N ASP A 141 0.59 16.21 -5.90
CA ASP A 141 -0.47 16.32 -6.91
C ASP A 141 0.10 16.23 -8.33
N ALA A 142 1.26 16.83 -8.55
CA ALA A 142 2.01 16.66 -9.79
C ALA A 142 2.40 15.18 -10.00
N LEU A 143 2.94 14.51 -8.97
CA LEU A 143 3.28 13.09 -9.05
C LEU A 143 2.04 12.20 -9.32
N ARG A 144 0.91 12.50 -8.66
CA ARG A 144 -0.36 11.81 -8.93
C ARG A 144 -0.79 11.96 -10.39
N SER A 145 -0.68 13.17 -10.94
CA SER A 145 -1.10 13.46 -12.30
C SER A 145 -0.25 12.72 -13.33
N ASP A 146 1.09 12.74 -13.16
CA ASP A 146 2.02 11.99 -14.01
C ASP A 146 1.80 10.48 -13.93
N LEU A 147 1.52 9.95 -12.74
CA LEU A 147 1.18 8.54 -12.57
C LEU A 147 -0.14 8.19 -13.25
N ALA A 148 -1.17 9.02 -13.11
CA ALA A 148 -2.45 8.79 -13.78
C ALA A 148 -2.28 8.75 -15.30
N LEU A 149 -1.51 9.68 -15.88
CA LEU A 149 -1.17 9.71 -17.30
C LEU A 149 -0.44 8.45 -17.76
N THR A 150 0.57 8.02 -17.01
CA THR A 150 1.39 6.85 -17.36
C THR A 150 0.57 5.55 -17.31
N LEU A 151 -0.37 5.46 -16.36
CA LEU A 151 -1.21 4.29 -16.14
C LEU A 151 -2.47 4.27 -17.01
N GLY A 152 -2.70 5.33 -17.82
CA GLY A 152 -3.89 5.49 -18.66
C GLY A 152 -5.18 5.65 -17.85
N VAL A 153 -5.10 6.25 -16.66
CA VAL A 153 -6.23 6.45 -15.75
C VAL A 153 -6.57 7.93 -15.69
N ASP A 154 -7.85 8.26 -15.55
CA ASP A 154 -8.27 9.67 -15.43
C ASP A 154 -7.61 10.33 -14.21
N THR A 155 -7.03 11.52 -14.40
CA THR A 155 -6.36 12.29 -13.33
C THR A 155 -7.29 12.57 -12.15
N ARG A 156 -8.59 12.76 -12.43
CA ARG A 156 -9.62 13.04 -11.43
C ARG A 156 -10.18 11.77 -10.78
N SER A 157 -9.83 10.58 -11.28
CA SER A 157 -10.34 9.33 -10.73
C SER A 157 -9.86 9.13 -9.28
N PRO A 158 -10.66 8.43 -8.45
CA PRO A 158 -10.24 8.00 -7.11
C PRO A 158 -9.25 6.83 -7.14
N ASP A 159 -8.78 6.38 -8.32
CA ASP A 159 -7.90 5.24 -8.46
C ASP A 159 -6.47 5.54 -8.00
N VAL A 160 -6.06 6.81 -8.05
CA VAL A 160 -4.82 7.29 -7.43
C VAL A 160 -5.18 8.22 -6.28
N SER A 161 -4.90 7.79 -5.06
CA SER A 161 -5.21 8.52 -3.84
C SER A 161 -3.92 8.94 -3.12
N ILE A 162 -3.93 10.11 -2.51
CA ILE A 162 -2.80 10.66 -1.76
C ILE A 162 -3.14 10.65 -0.27
N ASN A 163 -2.29 10.01 0.53
CA ASN A 163 -2.30 10.17 1.98
C ASN A 163 -1.40 11.36 2.35
N ARG A 164 -2.00 12.54 2.52
CA ARG A 164 -1.28 13.78 2.81
C ARG A 164 -0.52 13.78 4.14
N LEU A 165 -1.03 13.07 5.15
CA LEU A 165 -0.39 12.98 6.45
C LEU A 165 0.97 12.26 6.37
N THR A 166 1.06 11.23 5.54
CA THR A 166 2.29 10.41 5.42
C THR A 166 3.08 10.66 4.14
N GLY A 167 2.54 11.43 3.20
CA GLY A 167 3.14 11.59 1.88
C GLY A 167 3.25 10.26 1.14
N HIS A 168 2.22 9.42 1.20
CA HIS A 168 2.17 8.15 0.47
C HIS A 168 1.15 8.24 -0.66
N ILE A 169 1.48 7.67 -1.81
CA ILE A 169 0.56 7.53 -2.92
C ILE A 169 0.05 6.08 -2.97
N ILE A 170 -1.26 5.93 -3.10
CA ILE A 170 -1.95 4.66 -3.16
C ILE A 170 -2.64 4.58 -4.51
N VAL A 171 -2.21 3.62 -5.32
CA VAL A 171 -2.78 3.31 -6.63
C VAL A 171 -3.63 2.05 -6.51
N LYS A 172 -4.79 2.03 -7.13
CA LYS A 172 -5.67 0.87 -7.17
C LYS A 172 -5.14 -0.21 -8.12
N GLY A 173 -5.21 -1.47 -7.68
CA GLY A 173 -4.78 -2.65 -8.43
C GLY A 173 -3.31 -3.01 -8.26
N TRP A 174 -2.91 -4.12 -8.88
CA TRP A 174 -1.53 -4.58 -8.96
C TRP A 174 -0.79 -3.93 -10.13
N ARG A 175 -0.29 -2.72 -9.91
CA ARG A 175 0.41 -1.90 -10.94
C ARG A 175 1.88 -1.66 -10.62
N LYS A 176 2.47 -2.47 -9.74
CA LYS A 176 3.88 -2.39 -9.35
C LYS A 176 4.85 -2.34 -10.55
N PRO A 177 4.76 -3.22 -11.59
CA PRO A 177 5.74 -3.19 -12.66
C PRO A 177 5.70 -1.89 -13.48
N GLU A 178 4.51 -1.39 -13.77
CA GLU A 178 4.29 -0.12 -14.49
C GLU A 178 4.88 1.07 -13.71
N ILE A 179 4.61 1.13 -12.41
CA ILE A 179 5.10 2.21 -11.54
C ILE A 179 6.62 2.13 -11.37
N VAL A 180 7.17 0.92 -11.22
CA VAL A 180 8.64 0.74 -11.14
C VAL A 180 9.30 1.23 -12.43
N LYS A 181 8.76 0.85 -13.60
CA LYS A 181 9.26 1.30 -14.89
C LYS A 181 9.24 2.84 -14.99
N PHE A 182 8.13 3.48 -14.65
CA PHE A 182 8.00 4.94 -14.62
C PHE A 182 9.06 5.61 -13.74
N LEU A 183 9.28 5.10 -12.53
CA LEU A 183 10.25 5.68 -11.60
C LEU A 183 11.70 5.46 -12.07
N GLN A 184 11.98 4.34 -12.73
CA GLN A 184 13.29 4.05 -13.33
C GLN A 184 13.58 4.99 -14.51
N GLU A 185 12.60 5.22 -15.39
CA GLU A 185 12.74 6.13 -16.55
C GLU A 185 13.05 7.57 -16.12
N ARG A 186 12.49 8.01 -14.99
CA ARG A 186 12.74 9.33 -14.40
C ARG A 186 14.01 9.39 -13.54
N ASN A 187 14.75 8.29 -13.41
CA ASN A 187 16.00 8.17 -12.66
C ASN A 187 15.90 8.55 -11.16
N PHE A 188 14.85 8.09 -10.48
CA PHE A 188 14.71 8.24 -9.01
C PHE A 188 15.51 7.19 -8.21
#